data_AF-A0A2N0NRD5-F1
#
_entry.id   AF-A0A2N0NRD5-F1
#
_cell.length_a   1.000
_cell.length_b   1.000
_cell.length_c   1.000
_cell.angle_alpha   90.00
_cell.angle_beta   90.00
_cell.angle_gamma   90.00
#
_symmetry.space_group_name_H-M   'P 1'
#
loop_
_entity.id
_entity.type
_entity.pdbx_description
1 polymer ?
#
loop_
_entity_poly.entity_id
_entity_poly.type
_entity_poly.pdbx_seq_one_letter_code
_entity_poly.pdbx_strand_id
1 'polypeptide(L)'
;MLINSYNCDCDYECNAKRFKRNFKNWTSGNNNIDKFIQDTQLLEHNYYEVHNALEWIPYDKLYDIKYITEDNKFGKVYRANWIDGCIDIWDHENKNWGREDQNMFVILKILNNPSSITLEFINKIAVPHEIAVPHKVFGITQDPETKNYMMVSNINKCGICYATCNSMCFQRNFENWTSGNNDIDKFIQDIQLLDHDNANEALEWISYDRLYNVKYIAEDNKFGKVYRANWIDGYIY
;
A
#
# COMPACT_ATOMS: atom_id res chain seq x y z
N MET A 1 1.65 -18.98 19.62
CA MET A 1 2.99 -19.60 19.72
C MET A 1 3.94 -18.56 20.26
N LEU A 2 4.69 -18.90 21.29
CA LEU A 2 5.71 -18.03 21.88
C LEU A 2 6.83 -17.89 20.85
N ILE A 3 7.04 -16.67 20.33
CA ILE A 3 8.30 -16.34 19.67
C ILE A 3 9.32 -16.41 20.81
N ASN A 4 10.12 -17.47 20.82
CA ASN A 4 11.20 -17.62 21.79
C ASN A 4 12.08 -16.38 21.65
N SER A 5 12.20 -15.61 22.74
CA SER A 5 13.05 -14.44 22.76
C SER A 5 14.49 -14.91 22.55
N TYR A 6 14.99 -14.78 21.33
CA TYR A 6 16.42 -14.88 21.09
C TYR A 6 17.06 -13.71 21.82
N ASN A 7 17.72 -13.99 22.95
CA ASN A 7 18.74 -13.07 23.43
C ASN A 7 19.70 -12.87 22.26
N CYS A 8 19.76 -11.65 21.73
CA CYS A 8 20.65 -11.28 20.64
C CYS A 8 22.10 -11.38 21.12
N ASP A 9 22.68 -12.59 21.00
CA ASP A 9 24.03 -12.96 21.45
C ASP A 9 25.02 -12.88 20.29
N CYS A 10 24.95 -11.80 19.50
CA CYS A 10 25.91 -11.59 18.43
C CYS A 10 27.20 -10.99 18.98
N ASP A 11 28.35 -11.46 18.51
CA ASP A 11 29.67 -10.93 18.94
C ASP A 11 29.99 -9.55 18.34
N TYR A 12 29.23 -9.10 17.33
CA TYR A 12 29.42 -7.83 16.63
C TYR A 12 28.16 -6.95 16.65
N GLU A 13 28.27 -5.70 16.21
CA GLU A 13 27.14 -4.78 16.08
C GLU A 13 26.27 -5.20 14.87
N CYS A 14 25.04 -5.65 15.11
CA CYS A 14 24.10 -6.08 14.07
C CYS A 14 22.81 -5.25 14.08
N ASN A 15 21.95 -5.45 13.08
CA ASN A 15 20.69 -4.71 12.93
C ASN A 15 19.76 -4.88 14.15
N ALA A 16 19.59 -6.09 14.67
CA ALA A 16 18.81 -6.35 15.89
C ALA A 16 19.32 -5.55 17.11
N LYS A 17 20.64 -5.42 17.31
CA LYS A 17 21.21 -4.58 18.38
C LYS A 17 20.89 -3.09 18.18
N ARG A 18 20.98 -2.61 16.93
CA ARG A 18 20.65 -1.22 16.57
C ARG A 18 19.17 -0.91 16.83
N PHE A 19 18.28 -1.81 16.42
CA PHE A 19 16.85 -1.71 16.73
C PHE A 19 16.59 -1.70 18.23
N LYS A 20 17.18 -2.63 18.98
CA LYS A 20 17.00 -2.75 20.43
C LYS A 20 17.37 -1.46 21.18
N ARG A 21 18.38 -0.72 20.72
CA ARG A 21 18.75 0.59 21.30
C ARG A 21 17.67 1.65 21.12
N ASN A 22 16.84 1.52 20.08
CA ASN A 22 15.79 2.46 19.72
C ASN A 22 14.42 2.13 20.33
N PHE A 23 14.24 0.96 20.97
CA PHE A 23 12.93 0.54 21.52
C PHE A 23 12.35 1.50 22.56
N LYS A 24 13.19 2.25 23.27
CA LYS A 24 12.77 3.26 24.24
C LYS A 24 12.32 4.59 23.60
N ASN A 25 12.56 4.77 22.30
CA ASN A 25 12.31 6.04 21.61
C ASN A 25 10.94 6.07 20.91
N TRP A 26 10.21 4.96 20.88
CA TRP A 26 8.87 4.90 20.33
C TRP A 26 8.01 3.90 21.11
N THR A 27 6.69 4.13 21.10
CA THR A 27 5.68 3.17 21.57
C THR A 27 4.39 3.45 20.81
N SER A 28 3.64 2.41 20.50
CA SER A 28 2.29 2.52 19.95
C SER A 28 1.24 2.83 21.01
N GLY A 29 1.59 2.78 22.30
CA GLY A 29 0.65 2.77 23.40
C GLY A 29 -0.03 1.41 23.62
N ASN A 30 0.36 0.37 22.87
CA ASN A 30 -0.11 -1.00 23.04
C ASN A 30 1.05 -2.00 23.12
N ASN A 31 1.26 -2.55 24.31
CA ASN A 31 2.37 -3.47 24.59
C ASN A 31 2.41 -4.72 23.68
N ASN A 32 1.25 -5.20 23.21
CA ASN A 32 1.22 -6.37 22.32
C ASN A 32 1.72 -6.01 20.92
N ILE A 33 1.38 -4.82 20.42
CA ILE A 33 1.85 -4.31 19.13
C ILE A 33 3.33 -3.95 19.21
N ASP A 34 3.73 -3.26 20.29
CA ASP A 34 5.13 -2.92 20.53
C ASP A 34 5.99 -4.18 20.56
N LYS A 35 5.58 -5.18 21.35
CA LYS A 35 6.27 -6.47 21.41
C LYS A 35 6.33 -7.14 20.04
N PHE A 36 5.22 -7.15 19.30
CA PHE A 36 5.18 -7.77 17.98
C PHE A 36 6.18 -7.13 17.00
N ILE A 37 6.19 -5.79 16.92
CA ILE A 37 7.13 -5.05 16.08
C ILE A 37 8.58 -5.31 16.55
N GLN A 38 8.85 -5.24 17.86
CA GLN A 38 10.17 -5.52 18.42
C GLN A 38 10.64 -6.94 18.13
N ASP A 39 9.76 -7.94 18.24
CA ASP A 39 10.07 -9.34 17.93
C ASP A 39 10.50 -9.48 16.46
N THR A 40 9.84 -8.80 15.50
CA THR A 40 10.29 -8.79 14.09
C THR A 40 11.64 -8.11 13.93
N GLN A 41 11.85 -6.96 14.58
CA GLN A 41 13.12 -6.22 14.52
C GLN A 41 14.31 -6.98 15.11
N LEU A 42 14.06 -7.87 16.09
CA LEU A 42 15.09 -8.69 16.71
C LEU A 42 15.50 -9.91 15.87
N LEU A 43 14.68 -10.31 14.88
CA LEU A 43 15.04 -11.38 13.94
C LEU A 43 16.02 -10.89 12.86
N GLU A 44 16.09 -9.58 12.63
CA GLU A 44 16.92 -9.01 11.56
C GLU A 44 18.36 -8.80 12.01
N HIS A 45 19.23 -9.76 11.69
CA HIS A 45 20.65 -9.69 12.03
C HIS A 45 21.50 -9.08 10.91
N ASN A 46 21.13 -9.31 9.65
CA ASN A 46 21.98 -8.99 8.51
C ASN A 46 21.49 -7.76 7.73
N TYR A 47 22.39 -7.23 6.91
CA TYR A 47 22.13 -6.08 6.05
C TYR A 47 20.95 -6.30 5.09
N TYR A 48 20.89 -7.46 4.43
CA TYR A 48 19.93 -7.75 3.37
C TYR A 48 18.49 -8.00 3.86
N GLU A 49 18.32 -8.28 5.15
CA GLU A 49 17.04 -8.77 5.69
C GLU A 49 16.26 -7.66 6.42
N VAL A 50 16.90 -6.51 6.68
CA VAL A 50 16.33 -5.36 7.41
C VAL A 50 14.96 -4.91 6.89
N HIS A 51 14.69 -5.11 5.60
CA HIS A 51 13.40 -4.81 4.96
C HIS A 51 12.22 -5.66 5.45
N ASN A 52 12.46 -6.70 6.24
CA ASN A 52 11.46 -7.55 6.89
C ASN A 52 11.09 -7.05 8.30
N ALA A 53 11.91 -6.17 8.89
CA ALA A 53 11.59 -5.55 10.17
C ALA A 53 10.37 -4.63 10.02
N LEU A 54 9.36 -4.83 10.87
CA LEU A 54 8.23 -3.93 10.92
C LEU A 54 8.61 -2.63 11.60
N GLU A 55 7.93 -1.56 11.21
CA GLU A 55 8.07 -0.24 11.81
C GLU A 55 6.80 0.16 12.55
N TRP A 56 6.98 0.86 13.67
CA TRP A 56 5.92 1.76 14.14
C TRP A 56 6.01 3.04 13.32
N ILE A 57 4.95 3.32 12.57
CA ILE A 57 4.87 4.47 11.67
C ILE A 57 4.00 5.52 12.37
N PRO A 58 4.56 6.67 12.78
CA PRO A 58 3.76 7.76 13.31
C PRO A 58 2.73 8.23 12.28
N TYR A 59 1.47 8.37 12.69
CA TYR A 59 0.38 8.66 11.76
C TYR A 59 0.53 10.01 11.05
N ASP A 60 1.20 10.98 11.68
CA ASP A 60 1.53 12.28 11.11
C ASP A 60 2.57 12.23 9.98
N LYS A 61 3.19 11.07 9.75
CA LYS A 61 4.04 10.80 8.57
C LYS A 61 3.24 10.34 7.35
N LEU A 62 1.94 10.14 7.51
CA LEU A 62 1.02 9.75 6.45
C LEU A 62 0.14 10.93 6.07
N TYR A 63 0.03 11.20 4.76
CA TYR A 63 -0.79 12.29 4.23
C TYR A 63 -1.57 11.87 2.98
N ASP A 64 -2.51 12.72 2.54
CA ASP A 64 -3.45 12.43 1.45
C ASP A 64 -4.18 11.10 1.62
N ILE A 65 -4.61 10.81 2.85
CA ILE A 65 -5.29 9.56 3.19
C ILE A 65 -6.68 9.55 2.53
N LYS A 66 -6.88 8.63 1.59
CA LYS A 66 -8.12 8.51 0.80
C LYS A 66 -8.67 7.10 0.89
N TYR A 67 -9.96 6.99 1.15
CA TYR A 67 -10.67 5.71 1.09
C TYR A 67 -10.61 5.14 -0.33
N ILE A 68 -10.32 3.85 -0.45
CA ILE A 68 -10.34 3.12 -1.72
C ILE A 68 -11.60 2.27 -1.78
N THR A 69 -11.71 1.32 -0.86
CA THR A 69 -12.73 0.26 -0.90
C THR A 69 -12.87 -0.41 0.47
N GLU A 70 -13.81 -1.34 0.56
CA GLU A 70 -13.99 -2.22 1.71
C GLU A 70 -13.51 -3.63 1.35
N ASP A 71 -12.61 -4.15 2.16
CA ASP A 71 -12.03 -5.49 2.07
C ASP A 71 -12.77 -6.40 3.05
N ASN A 72 -13.25 -7.55 2.57
CA ASN A 72 -14.03 -8.49 3.37
C ASN A 72 -13.31 -8.96 4.65
N LYS A 73 -11.98 -8.86 4.69
CA LYS A 73 -11.15 -9.30 5.80
C LYS A 73 -10.70 -8.14 6.69
N PHE A 74 -10.29 -7.02 6.09
CA PHE A 74 -9.70 -5.89 6.81
C PHE A 74 -10.66 -4.71 7.01
N GLY A 75 -11.90 -4.80 6.53
CA GLY A 75 -12.82 -3.67 6.52
C GLY A 75 -12.31 -2.57 5.58
N LYS A 76 -12.36 -1.31 6.01
CA LYS A 76 -11.99 -0.17 5.15
C LYS A 76 -10.50 -0.19 4.78
N VAL A 77 -10.24 0.04 3.50
CA VAL A 77 -8.91 0.15 2.90
C VAL A 77 -8.71 1.57 2.38
N TYR A 78 -7.55 2.14 2.69
CA TYR A 78 -7.18 3.50 2.30
C TYR A 78 -5.85 3.50 1.56
N ARG A 79 -5.62 4.48 0.69
CA ARG A 79 -4.28 4.87 0.22
C ARG A 79 -3.80 6.06 1.00
N ALA A 80 -2.49 6.17 1.14
CA ALA A 80 -1.81 7.34 1.70
C ALA A 80 -0.43 7.51 1.06
N ASN A 81 0.15 8.69 1.21
CA ASN A 81 1.57 8.94 0.96
C ASN A 81 2.34 8.86 2.28
N TRP A 82 3.50 8.20 2.27
CA TRP A 82 4.39 8.08 3.44
C TRP A 82 5.66 8.91 3.24
N ILE A 83 5.79 9.99 4.04
CA ILE A 83 6.87 10.98 3.91
C ILE A 83 8.25 10.32 4.02
N ASP A 84 8.43 9.50 5.05
CA ASP A 84 9.76 9.00 5.39
C ASP A 84 10.22 7.86 4.47
N GLY A 85 9.34 7.23 3.67
CA GLY A 85 9.68 6.01 2.91
C GLY A 85 9.93 4.81 3.84
N CYS A 86 10.45 3.67 3.36
CA CYS A 86 10.71 2.49 4.20
C CYS A 86 12.18 2.39 4.67
N ILE A 87 12.46 1.63 5.74
CA ILE A 87 13.85 1.34 6.15
C ILE A 87 14.61 0.64 5.03
N ASP A 88 15.82 1.15 4.79
CA ASP A 88 16.81 0.58 3.89
C ASP A 88 18.09 0.23 4.67
N ILE A 89 19.18 1.00 4.55
CA ILE A 89 20.46 0.71 5.21
C ILE A 89 20.64 1.44 6.54
N TRP A 90 21.43 0.88 7.46
CA TRP A 90 21.92 1.66 8.60
C TRP A 90 22.99 2.68 8.16
N ASP A 91 22.69 3.96 8.37
CA ASP A 91 23.63 5.06 8.15
C ASP A 91 24.59 5.17 9.34
N HIS A 92 25.86 4.85 9.10
CA HIS A 92 26.92 4.88 10.11
C HIS A 92 27.34 6.30 10.52
N GLU A 93 27.16 7.30 9.66
CA GLU A 93 27.52 8.69 9.92
C GLU A 93 26.44 9.35 10.80
N ASN A 94 25.19 9.23 10.37
CA ASN A 94 24.04 9.81 11.07
C ASN A 94 23.55 8.96 12.26
N LYS A 95 24.06 7.73 12.39
CA LYS A 95 23.66 6.75 13.42
C LYS A 95 22.15 6.55 13.46
N ASN A 96 21.56 6.43 12.28
CA ASN A 96 20.12 6.23 12.11
C ASN A 96 19.84 5.32 10.90
N TRP A 97 18.60 4.85 10.77
CA TRP A 97 18.19 4.12 9.58
C TRP A 97 18.02 5.06 8.39
N GLY A 98 18.76 4.79 7.32
CA GLY A 98 18.53 5.33 5.99
C GLY A 98 17.16 4.92 5.48
N ARG A 99 16.62 5.75 4.58
CA ARG A 99 15.26 5.62 4.05
C ARG A 99 15.29 5.48 2.54
N GLU A 100 14.44 4.62 2.01
CA GLU A 100 14.20 4.43 0.59
C GLU A 100 12.76 4.82 0.23
N ASP A 101 12.55 5.31 -1.00
CA ASP A 101 11.24 5.68 -1.55
C ASP A 101 10.48 6.71 -0.69
N GLN A 102 11.11 7.85 -0.40
CA GLN A 102 10.44 8.98 0.27
C GLN A 102 9.20 9.43 -0.51
N ASN A 103 8.13 9.76 0.22
CA ASN A 103 6.80 10.08 -0.33
C ASN A 103 6.16 8.93 -1.12
N MET A 104 6.48 7.67 -0.80
CA MET A 104 5.87 6.52 -1.46
C MET A 104 4.38 6.35 -1.14
N PHE A 105 3.65 5.80 -2.10
CA PHE A 105 2.29 5.33 -1.89
C PHE A 105 2.24 4.06 -1.04
N VAL A 106 1.36 4.05 -0.06
CA VAL A 106 1.09 2.90 0.81
C VAL A 106 -0.40 2.63 0.92
N ILE A 107 -0.73 1.39 1.24
CA ILE A 107 -2.09 0.95 1.54
C ILE A 107 -2.22 0.80 3.06
N LEU A 108 -3.27 1.41 3.61
CA LEU A 108 -3.67 1.30 5.00
C LEU A 108 -4.88 0.38 5.11
N LYS A 109 -4.75 -0.68 5.92
CA LYS A 109 -5.84 -1.62 6.19
C LYS A 109 -6.15 -1.65 7.68
N ILE A 110 -7.41 -1.41 8.06
CA ILE A 110 -7.82 -1.39 9.47
C ILE A 110 -7.65 -2.78 10.10
N LEU A 111 -7.16 -2.80 11.33
CA LEU A 111 -6.98 -3.99 12.13
C LEU A 111 -8.08 -4.04 13.19
N ASN A 112 -9.18 -4.74 12.89
CA ASN A 112 -10.38 -4.79 13.73
C ASN A 112 -10.17 -5.43 15.12
N ASN A 113 -9.07 -6.15 15.35
CA ASN A 113 -8.71 -6.71 16.65
C ASN A 113 -7.18 -6.92 16.77
N PRO A 114 -6.52 -6.48 17.86
CA PRO A 114 -5.09 -6.75 18.11
C PRO A 114 -4.70 -8.23 18.02
N SER A 115 -5.59 -9.14 18.41
CA SER A 115 -5.35 -10.59 18.40
C SER A 115 -5.31 -11.20 16.99
N SER A 116 -6.01 -10.60 16.02
CA SER A 116 -5.97 -11.04 14.61
C SER A 116 -4.75 -10.49 13.87
N ILE A 117 -4.09 -9.46 14.41
CA ILE A 117 -2.85 -8.88 13.86
C ILE A 117 -1.74 -9.93 13.82
N THR A 118 -1.49 -10.62 14.93
CA THR A 118 -0.32 -11.51 15.06
C THR A 118 -0.40 -12.71 14.11
N LEU A 119 -1.57 -13.36 13.98
CA LEU A 119 -1.74 -14.54 13.11
C LEU A 119 -1.59 -14.21 11.62
N GLU A 120 -2.09 -13.05 11.18
CA GLU A 120 -2.07 -12.69 9.77
C GLU A 120 -0.75 -12.11 9.31
N PHE A 121 -0.08 -11.34 10.17
CA PHE A 121 1.29 -10.92 9.90
C PHE A 121 2.25 -12.12 9.91
N ILE A 122 2.13 -13.05 10.88
CA ILE A 122 2.95 -14.27 10.91
C ILE A 122 2.78 -15.08 9.62
N ASN A 123 1.55 -15.26 9.13
CA ASN A 123 1.34 -16.00 7.88
C ASN A 123 1.94 -15.32 6.63
N LYS A 124 2.16 -14.01 6.66
CA LYS A 124 2.79 -13.27 5.55
C LYS A 124 4.31 -13.18 5.67
N ILE A 125 4.84 -13.15 6.89
CA ILE A 125 6.29 -13.09 7.19
C ILE A 125 6.92 -14.49 7.18
N ALA A 126 6.17 -15.54 7.54
CA ALA A 126 6.68 -16.92 7.62
C ALA A 126 6.69 -17.69 6.28
N VAL A 127 6.38 -17.04 5.14
CA VAL A 127 6.50 -17.69 3.83
C VAL A 127 7.98 -17.68 3.44
N PRO A 128 8.61 -18.86 3.23
CA PRO A 128 10.01 -18.94 2.84
C PRO A 128 10.30 -18.20 1.53
N HIS A 129 11.54 -17.70 1.43
CA HIS A 129 12.15 -16.89 0.38
C HIS A 129 11.98 -17.39 -1.08
N GLU A 130 11.38 -18.57 -1.30
CA GLU A 130 11.16 -19.19 -2.61
C GLU A 130 9.86 -18.76 -3.29
N ILE A 131 8.92 -18.15 -2.56
CA ILE A 131 7.69 -17.61 -3.14
C ILE A 131 7.74 -16.10 -2.96
N ALA A 132 7.89 -15.36 -4.07
CA ALA A 132 7.91 -13.91 -4.10
C ALA A 132 6.80 -13.33 -3.21
N VAL A 133 7.19 -12.80 -2.04
CA VAL A 133 6.22 -12.37 -1.04
C VAL A 133 5.38 -11.25 -1.67
N PRO A 134 4.04 -11.39 -1.75
CA PRO A 134 3.23 -10.59 -2.67
C PRO A 134 2.80 -9.27 -2.04
N HIS A 135 3.07 -9.10 -0.75
CA HIS A 135 2.61 -7.98 0.05
C HIS A 135 3.71 -7.65 1.07
N LYS A 136 4.69 -6.82 0.69
CA LYS A 136 5.64 -6.28 1.67
C LYS A 136 4.85 -5.41 2.65
N VAL A 137 4.85 -5.81 3.91
CA VAL A 137 4.27 -5.04 5.01
C VAL A 137 5.39 -4.24 5.64
N PHE A 138 5.21 -2.93 5.73
CA PHE A 138 6.22 -2.03 6.27
C PHE A 138 6.06 -1.85 7.77
N GLY A 139 4.82 -1.83 8.26
CA GLY A 139 4.61 -1.50 9.65
C GLY A 139 3.16 -1.34 10.06
N ILE A 140 2.99 -0.70 11.20
CA ILE A 140 1.70 -0.43 11.84
C ILE A 140 1.66 1.04 12.24
N THR A 141 0.50 1.67 12.06
CA THR A 141 0.18 3.02 12.56
C THR A 141 -1.11 2.97 13.39
N GLN A 142 -1.40 4.04 14.13
CA GLN A 142 -2.71 4.24 14.76
C GLN A 142 -3.31 5.57 14.34
N ASP A 143 -4.56 5.54 13.91
CA ASP A 143 -5.37 6.73 13.69
C ASP A 143 -5.61 7.43 15.05
N PRO A 144 -5.15 8.68 15.25
CA PRO A 144 -5.32 9.39 16.52
C PRO A 144 -6.79 9.75 16.81
N GLU A 145 -7.65 9.85 15.80
CA GLU A 145 -9.08 10.17 15.97
C GLU A 145 -9.88 8.92 16.29
N THR A 146 -9.78 7.89 15.45
CA THR A 146 -10.59 6.67 15.61
C THR A 146 -9.98 5.66 16.58
N LYS A 147 -8.71 5.84 16.95
CA LYS A 147 -7.89 4.91 17.75
C LYS A 147 -7.68 3.53 17.11
N ASN A 148 -8.07 3.38 15.85
CA ASN A 148 -7.87 2.16 15.09
C ASN A 148 -6.41 1.98 14.70
N TYR A 149 -5.89 0.77 14.91
CA TYR A 149 -4.61 0.38 14.34
C TYR A 149 -4.77 0.01 12.88
N MET A 150 -3.79 0.37 12.05
CA MET A 150 -3.79 0.09 10.63
C MET A 150 -2.46 -0.51 10.21
N MET A 151 -2.52 -1.56 9.39
CA MET A 151 -1.36 -2.12 8.72
C MET A 151 -0.98 -1.23 7.54
N VAL A 152 0.31 -0.93 7.40
CA VAL A 152 0.88 -0.17 6.30
C VAL A 152 1.65 -1.12 5.38
N SER A 153 1.23 -1.23 4.12
CA SER A 153 1.85 -2.14 3.15
C SER A 153 2.05 -1.49 1.79
N ASN A 154 2.93 -2.10 0.99
CA ASN A 154 3.22 -1.63 -0.36
C ASN A 154 2.00 -1.69 -1.28
N ILE A 155 1.85 -0.71 -2.17
CA ILE A 155 0.92 -0.74 -3.31
C ILE A 155 1.49 -1.58 -4.47
N ASN A 156 2.82 -1.74 -4.55
CA ASN A 156 3.57 -2.15 -5.74
C ASN A 156 3.44 -3.62 -6.18
N LYS A 157 2.66 -4.43 -5.47
CA LYS A 157 2.40 -5.81 -5.87
C LYS A 157 0.93 -6.13 -5.67
N CYS A 158 0.28 -6.43 -6.79
CA CYS A 158 -1.10 -6.87 -6.79
C CYS A 158 -1.18 -8.22 -6.07
N GLY A 159 -2.15 -8.36 -5.16
CA GLY A 159 -2.35 -9.61 -4.43
C GLY A 159 -2.78 -10.79 -5.30
N ILE A 160 -3.20 -10.51 -6.54
CA ILE A 160 -3.54 -11.50 -7.57
C ILE A 160 -2.34 -11.79 -8.47
N CYS A 161 -1.64 -10.75 -8.95
CA CYS A 161 -0.58 -10.91 -9.95
C CYS A 161 0.83 -11.09 -9.37
N TYR A 162 1.02 -10.90 -8.06
CA TYR A 162 2.33 -10.99 -7.37
C TYR A 162 3.41 -10.04 -7.94
N ALA A 163 3.01 -9.10 -8.79
CA ALA A 163 3.83 -8.12 -9.52
C ALA A 163 3.02 -6.81 -9.70
N THR A 164 3.67 -5.77 -10.25
CA THR A 164 2.97 -4.58 -10.75
C THR A 164 2.10 -4.98 -11.94
N CYS A 165 0.82 -4.56 -11.93
CA CYS A 165 -0.15 -4.88 -12.97
C CYS A 165 -1.00 -3.66 -13.31
N ASN A 166 -1.84 -3.75 -14.36
CA ASN A 166 -2.55 -2.59 -14.91
C ASN A 166 -3.47 -1.92 -13.89
N SER A 167 -4.21 -2.71 -13.11
CA SER A 167 -5.05 -2.24 -11.98
C SER A 167 -4.30 -1.29 -11.04
N MET A 168 -3.04 -1.58 -10.72
CA MET A 168 -2.24 -0.68 -9.89
C MET A 168 -1.76 0.56 -10.64
N CYS A 169 -1.42 0.44 -11.93
CA CYS A 169 -1.08 1.57 -12.77
C CYS A 169 -2.26 2.56 -12.87
N PHE A 170 -3.48 2.03 -13.06
CA PHE A 170 -4.71 2.81 -13.02
C PHE A 170 -4.93 3.47 -11.67
N GLN A 171 -4.79 2.72 -10.57
CA GLN A 171 -4.97 3.25 -9.23
C GLN A 171 -4.06 4.46 -8.92
N ARG A 172 -2.82 4.45 -9.45
CA ARG A 172 -1.88 5.59 -9.35
C ARG A 172 -2.34 6.81 -10.17
N ASN A 173 -3.16 6.61 -11.20
CA ASN A 173 -3.61 7.63 -12.14
C ASN A 173 -5.00 8.20 -11.83
N PHE A 174 -5.72 7.67 -10.83
CA PHE A 174 -7.10 8.09 -10.49
C PHE A 174 -7.23 9.57 -10.11
N GLU A 175 -6.15 10.25 -9.77
CA GLU A 175 -6.17 11.68 -9.43
C GLU A 175 -5.91 12.61 -10.62
N ASN A 176 -5.47 12.04 -11.75
CA ASN A 176 -5.12 12.82 -12.93
C ASN A 176 -6.30 13.05 -13.88
N TRP A 177 -7.47 12.46 -13.59
CA TRP A 177 -8.69 12.66 -14.37
C TRP A 177 -9.93 12.61 -13.48
N THR A 178 -10.99 13.29 -13.93
CA THR A 178 -12.35 13.19 -13.37
C THR A 178 -13.35 13.55 -14.46
N SER A 179 -14.51 12.90 -14.44
CA SER A 179 -15.66 13.28 -15.26
C SER A 179 -16.43 14.49 -14.73
N GLY A 180 -16.13 14.92 -13.50
CA GLY A 180 -16.96 15.84 -12.73
C GLY A 180 -18.19 15.17 -12.09
N ASN A 181 -18.36 13.85 -12.25
CA ASN A 181 -19.41 13.07 -11.63
C ASN A 181 -18.82 11.87 -10.86
N ASN A 182 -18.94 11.91 -9.53
CA ASN A 182 -18.36 10.89 -8.65
C ASN A 182 -18.87 9.46 -8.91
N ASP A 183 -20.12 9.29 -9.33
CA ASP A 183 -20.68 7.96 -9.60
C ASP A 183 -20.10 7.36 -10.89
N ILE A 184 -19.88 8.20 -11.91
CA ILE A 184 -19.22 7.80 -13.16
C ILE A 184 -17.74 7.51 -12.90
N ASP A 185 -17.06 8.38 -12.15
CA ASP A 185 -15.65 8.20 -11.79
C ASP A 185 -15.46 6.87 -11.06
N LYS A 186 -16.30 6.61 -10.05
CA LYS A 186 -16.26 5.36 -9.30
C LYS A 186 -16.51 4.15 -10.20
N PHE A 187 -17.52 4.20 -11.08
CA PHE A 187 -17.81 3.10 -11.99
C PHE A 187 -16.62 2.76 -12.89
N ILE A 188 -15.98 3.76 -13.49
CA ILE A 188 -14.79 3.57 -14.33
C ILE A 188 -13.62 3.02 -13.51
N GLN A 189 -13.36 3.61 -12.34
CA GLN A 189 -12.29 3.16 -11.44
C GLN A 189 -12.49 1.71 -10.97
N ASP A 190 -13.72 1.33 -10.62
CA ASP A 190 -14.05 -0.04 -10.21
C ASP A 190 -13.77 -1.05 -11.33
N ILE A 191 -14.06 -0.71 -12.59
CA ILE A 191 -13.71 -1.56 -13.75
C ILE A 191 -12.19 -1.62 -13.95
N GLN A 192 -11.50 -0.46 -13.95
CA GLN A 192 -10.05 -0.40 -14.09
C GLN A 192 -9.31 -1.22 -13.02
N LEU A 193 -9.86 -1.30 -11.79
CA LEU A 193 -9.28 -2.11 -10.72
C LEU A 193 -9.39 -3.63 -10.97
N LEU A 194 -10.30 -4.10 -11.82
CA LEU A 194 -10.43 -5.50 -12.22
C LEU A 194 -9.45 -5.89 -13.33
N ASP A 195 -8.95 -4.91 -14.09
CA ASP A 195 -8.05 -5.14 -15.22
C ASP A 195 -6.62 -5.34 -14.74
N HIS A 196 -6.23 -6.59 -14.60
CA HIS A 196 -4.89 -6.96 -14.16
C HIS A 196 -3.90 -7.10 -15.30
N ASP A 197 -4.29 -7.78 -16.38
CA ASP A 197 -3.34 -8.25 -17.40
C ASP A 197 -3.42 -7.47 -18.72
N ASN A 198 -4.60 -6.96 -19.09
CA ASN A 198 -4.83 -6.33 -20.39
C ASN A 198 -5.46 -4.94 -20.24
N ALA A 199 -4.68 -3.90 -20.49
CA ALA A 199 -5.15 -2.52 -20.41
C ALA A 199 -6.03 -2.12 -21.61
N ASN A 200 -5.99 -2.87 -22.72
CA ASN A 200 -6.72 -2.54 -23.94
C ASN A 200 -8.24 -2.63 -23.80
N GLU A 201 -8.74 -3.38 -22.81
CA GLU A 201 -10.17 -3.53 -22.54
C GLU A 201 -10.63 -2.62 -21.38
N ALA A 202 -9.71 -1.87 -20.78
CA ALA A 202 -10.01 -1.04 -19.64
C ALA A 202 -10.87 0.14 -20.05
N LEU A 203 -11.92 0.39 -19.27
CA LEU A 203 -12.76 1.56 -19.46
C LEU A 203 -11.96 2.82 -19.10
N GLU A 204 -12.09 3.88 -19.89
CA GLU A 204 -11.43 5.15 -19.62
C GLU A 204 -12.35 6.35 -19.78
N TRP A 205 -12.09 7.38 -18.99
CA TRP A 205 -12.76 8.64 -19.15
C TRP A 205 -12.13 9.45 -20.28
N ILE A 206 -12.95 9.81 -21.26
CA ILE A 206 -12.55 10.68 -22.38
C ILE A 206 -13.22 12.04 -22.21
N SER A 207 -12.44 13.05 -21.84
CA SER A 207 -12.94 14.42 -21.78
C SER A 207 -13.35 14.90 -23.17
N TYR A 208 -14.46 15.63 -23.27
CA TYR A 208 -15.06 16.02 -24.54
C TYR A 208 -14.13 16.85 -25.44
N ASP A 209 -13.24 17.65 -24.84
CA ASP A 209 -12.20 18.42 -25.53
C ASP A 209 -11.13 17.55 -26.21
N ARG A 210 -11.06 16.26 -25.88
CA ARG A 210 -10.22 15.26 -26.56
C ARG A 210 -10.89 14.66 -27.81
N LEU A 211 -12.10 15.10 -28.15
CA LEU A 211 -12.86 14.64 -29.32
C LEU A 211 -12.91 15.72 -30.40
N TYR A 212 -12.75 15.31 -31.66
CA TYR A 212 -12.90 16.19 -32.82
C TYR A 212 -13.71 15.52 -33.93
N ASN A 213 -14.17 16.30 -34.92
CA ASN A 213 -15.05 15.82 -35.99
C ASN A 213 -16.34 15.14 -35.47
N VAL A 214 -16.89 15.63 -34.36
CA VAL A 214 -18.13 15.10 -33.77
C VAL A 214 -19.30 15.31 -34.73
N LYS A 215 -19.97 14.22 -35.12
CA LYS A 215 -21.09 14.22 -36.08
C LYS A 215 -22.23 13.37 -35.55
N TYR A 216 -23.44 13.93 -35.56
CA TYR A 216 -24.66 13.19 -35.23
C TYR A 216 -24.92 12.05 -36.23
N ILE A 217 -25.41 10.92 -35.72
CA ILE A 217 -25.75 9.73 -36.50
C ILE A 217 -27.27 9.52 -36.48
N ALA A 218 -27.84 9.28 -35.31
CA ALA A 218 -29.24 8.91 -35.12
C ALA A 218 -29.68 9.10 -33.66
N GLU A 219 -30.98 9.00 -33.40
CA GLU A 219 -31.54 8.88 -32.06
C GLU A 219 -31.80 7.39 -31.80
N ASP A 220 -31.26 6.88 -30.69
CA ASP A 220 -31.45 5.51 -30.23
C ASP A 220 -32.44 5.47 -29.07
N ASN A 221 -33.37 4.51 -29.10
CA ASN A 221 -34.45 4.43 -28.12
C ASN A 221 -33.98 4.05 -26.70
N LYS A 222 -32.75 3.54 -26.55
CA LYS A 222 -32.15 3.12 -25.27
C LYS A 222 -31.06 4.08 -24.81
N PHE A 223 -30.26 4.62 -25.73
CA PHE A 223 -29.07 5.41 -25.44
C PHE A 223 -29.20 6.90 -25.81
N GLY A 224 -30.33 7.33 -26.38
CA GLY A 224 -30.56 8.71 -26.81
C GLY A 224 -29.78 9.05 -28.08
N LYS A 225 -29.31 10.30 -28.20
CA LYS A 225 -28.58 10.77 -29.39
C LYS A 225 -27.22 10.10 -29.55
N VAL A 226 -27.02 9.46 -30.69
CA VAL A 226 -25.77 8.79 -31.08
C VAL A 226 -24.94 9.70 -31.96
N TYR A 227 -23.65 9.82 -31.63
CA TYR A 227 -22.65 10.60 -32.38
C TYR A 227 -21.45 9.73 -32.72
N ARG A 228 -20.74 10.07 -33.81
CA ARG A 228 -19.38 9.61 -34.07
C ARG A 228 -18.39 10.75 -33.86
N ALA A 229 -17.19 10.45 -33.42
CA ALA A 229 -16.11 11.39 -33.29
C ALA A 229 -14.77 10.69 -33.54
N ASN A 230 -13.73 11.49 -33.78
CA ASN A 230 -12.36 11.03 -33.69
C ASN A 230 -11.81 11.39 -32.32
N TRP A 231 -11.05 10.48 -31.73
CA TRP A 231 -10.43 10.68 -30.43
C TRP A 231 -8.92 10.94 -30.60
N ILE A 232 -8.40 11.97 -29.93
CA ILE A 232 -7.03 12.46 -30.10
C ILE A 232 -5.99 11.48 -29.53
N ASP A 233 -6.27 10.88 -28.37
CA ASP A 233 -5.27 10.10 -27.63
C ASP A 233 -5.15 8.65 -28.13
N GLY A 234 -6.25 8.07 -28.59
CA GLY A 234 -6.33 6.65 -28.88
C GLY A 234 -6.31 5.80 -27.60
N TYR A 235 -6.59 4.50 -27.74
CA TYR A 235 -6.79 3.58 -26.61
C TYR A 235 -5.56 3.43 -25.72
N ILE A 236 -5.79 3.18 -24.43
CA ILE A 236 -4.75 2.77 -23.47
C ILE A 236 -4.03 1.51 -23.97
N TYR A 237 -2.70 1.49 -23.87
CA TYR A 237 -1.82 0.39 -24.28
C TYR A 237 -0.87 -0.06 -23.16
#